data_AF-A0A2X3J9M4-F1
#
_entry.id   AF-A0A2X3J9M4-F1
#
_cell.length_a   1.000
_cell.length_b   1.000
_cell.length_c   1.000
_cell.angle_alpha   90.00
_cell.angle_beta   90.00
_cell.angle_gamma   90.00
#
_symmetry.space_group_name_H-M   'P 1'
#
loop_
_entity.id
_entity.type
_entity.pdbx_description
1 polymer ?
#
loop_
_entity_poly.entity_id
_entity_poly.type
_entity_poly.pdbx_seq_one_letter_code
_entity_poly.pdbx_strand_id
1 'polypeptide(L)'
;MGGGLNPQILILDSPTVGVDIANKEGIYQIARSLAEQGLAVLMICDEIPEAYYNSHRVLVMRRGELVAEFNPHRSSEQDNC
;
A
#
# COMPACT_ATOMS: atom_id res chain seq x y z
N MET A 1 -16.79 11.79 -25.52
CA MET A 1 -16.71 10.66 -24.56
C MET A 1 -15.52 10.92 -23.64
N GLY A 2 -15.69 10.59 -22.36
CA GLY A 2 -15.11 11.30 -21.21
C GLY A 2 -13.59 11.38 -21.17
N GLY A 3 -13.07 12.60 -21.09
CA GLY A 3 -11.67 12.86 -20.72
C GLY A 3 -11.51 12.65 -19.21
N GLY A 4 -11.34 11.39 -18.81
CA GLY A 4 -10.92 11.05 -17.46
C GLY A 4 -9.44 11.35 -17.26
N LEU A 5 -9.05 11.67 -16.02
CA LEU A 5 -7.64 11.64 -15.64
C LEU A 5 -7.19 10.18 -15.78
N ASN A 6 -6.15 9.94 -16.59
CA ASN A 6 -5.51 8.63 -16.71
C ASN A 6 -4.19 8.66 -15.91
N PRO A 7 -4.26 8.63 -14.56
CA PRO A 7 -3.07 8.69 -13.75
C PRO A 7 -2.20 7.46 -14.02
N GLN A 8 -0.89 7.62 -13.85
CA GLN A 8 0.05 6.50 -13.84
C GLN A 8 0.38 6.05 -12.41
N ILE A 9 0.06 6.89 -11.42
CA ILE A 9 0.36 6.67 -10.00
C ILE A 9 -0.84 7.10 -9.16
N LEU A 10 -1.21 6.28 -8.18
CA LEU A 10 -2.14 6.58 -7.09
C LEU A 10 -1.37 6.59 -5.77
N ILE A 11 -1.47 7.67 -5.01
CA ILE A 11 -0.89 7.80 -3.67
C ILE A 11 -2.04 7.80 -2.66
N LEU A 12 -1.96 6.89 -1.70
CA LEU A 12 -2.93 6.73 -0.61
C LEU A 12 -2.23 7.00 0.72
N ASP A 13 -2.55 8.11 1.35
CA ASP A 13 -2.00 8.48 2.65
C ASP A 13 -2.98 8.10 3.76
N SER A 14 -2.58 7.17 4.62
CA SER A 14 -3.40 6.63 5.71
C SER A 14 -4.83 6.25 5.27
N PRO A 15 -5.01 5.44 4.21
CA PRO A 15 -6.31 5.26 3.54
C PRO A 15 -7.39 4.57 4.39
N THR A 16 -7.00 3.97 5.52
CA THR A 16 -7.88 3.20 6.41
C THR A 16 -8.18 3.89 7.74
N VAL A 17 -7.64 5.09 7.98
CA VAL A 17 -7.88 5.83 9.23
C VAL A 17 -9.35 6.23 9.34
N GLY A 18 -9.98 5.86 10.46
CA GLY A 18 -11.40 6.13 10.72
C GLY A 18 -12.36 5.24 9.94
N VAL A 19 -11.87 4.21 9.24
CA VAL A 19 -12.68 3.21 8.54
C VAL A 19 -12.87 1.97 9.42
N ASP A 20 -14.10 1.46 9.48
CA ASP A 20 -14.40 0.21 10.18
C ASP A 20 -13.60 -0.95 9.61
N ILE A 21 -13.18 -1.89 10.48
CA ILE A 21 -12.40 -3.08 10.10
C ILE A 21 -13.08 -3.86 8.95
N ALA A 22 -14.41 -3.96 8.97
CA ALA A 22 -15.18 -4.64 7.94
C ALA A 22 -15.07 -3.99 6.55
N ASN A 23 -14.80 -2.68 6.49
CA ASN A 23 -14.73 -1.90 5.26
C ASN A 23 -13.28 -1.62 4.81
N LYS A 24 -12.29 -1.77 5.69
CA LYS A 24 -10.85 -1.63 5.33
C LYS A 24 -10.47 -2.53 4.14
N GLU A 25 -10.96 -3.76 4.14
CA GLU A 25 -10.68 -4.74 3.08
C GLU A 25 -11.13 -4.27 1.68
N GLY A 26 -12.26 -3.59 1.59
CA GLY A 26 -12.76 -3.06 0.31
C GLY A 26 -11.83 -2.03 -0.31
N ILE A 27 -11.16 -1.22 0.52
CA ILE A 27 -10.17 -0.23 0.08
C ILE A 27 -8.96 -0.93 -0.54
N TYR A 28 -8.45 -1.97 0.13
CA TYR A 28 -7.32 -2.76 -0.38
C TYR A 28 -7.66 -3.50 -1.65
N GLN A 29 -8.88 -4.04 -1.78
CA GLN A 29 -9.32 -4.69 -3.00
C GLN A 29 -9.35 -3.73 -4.19
N ILE A 30 -9.82 -2.51 -4.00
CA ILE A 30 -9.80 -1.48 -5.04
C ILE A 30 -8.36 -1.12 -5.42
N ALA A 31 -7.51 -0.86 -4.44
CA ALA A 31 -6.09 -0.55 -4.66
C ALA A 31 -5.38 -1.67 -5.44
N ARG A 32 -5.61 -2.94 -5.05
CA ARG A 32 -5.05 -4.11 -5.74
C ARG A 32 -5.55 -4.23 -7.17
N SER A 33 -6.86 -4.07 -7.40
CA SER A 33 -7.43 -4.12 -8.75
C SER A 33 -6.87 -3.04 -9.67
N LEU A 34 -6.63 -1.84 -9.16
CA LEU A 34 -5.98 -0.78 -9.91
C LEU A 34 -4.52 -1.12 -10.23
N ALA A 35 -3.80 -1.71 -9.27
CA ALA A 35 -2.43 -2.18 -9.49
C ALA A 35 -2.35 -3.27 -10.57
N GLU A 36 -3.28 -4.23 -10.57
CA GLU A 36 -3.40 -5.28 -11.59
C GLU A 36 -3.69 -4.71 -12.99
N GLN A 37 -4.33 -3.54 -13.08
CA GLN A 37 -4.55 -2.82 -14.34
C GLN A 37 -3.32 -2.03 -14.81
N GLY A 38 -2.21 -2.09 -14.08
CA GLY A 38 -0.94 -1.43 -14.43
C GLY A 38 -0.76 -0.04 -13.82
N LEU A 39 -1.64 0.39 -12.91
CA LEU A 39 -1.47 1.62 -12.15
C LEU A 39 -0.45 1.41 -11.02
N ALA A 40 0.55 2.28 -10.89
CA ALA A 40 1.41 2.21 -9.71
C ALA A 40 0.64 2.71 -8.47
N VAL A 41 0.63 1.93 -7.39
CA VAL A 41 -0.03 2.31 -6.13
C VAL A 41 1.02 2.44 -5.04
N LEU A 42 1.09 3.62 -4.42
CA LEU A 42 1.90 3.91 -3.24
C LEU A 42 0.98 4.11 -2.04
N MET A 43 1.03 3.20 -1.07
CA MET A 43 0.33 3.34 0.20
C MET A 43 1.30 3.81 1.27
N ILE A 44 0.89 4.80 2.04
CA ILE A 44 1.58 5.29 3.23
C ILE A 44 0.70 4.87 4.42
N CYS A 45 1.24 4.04 5.30
CA CYS A 45 0.56 3.58 6.50
C CYS A 45 1.59 3.39 7.62
N ASP A 46 1.09 3.35 8.85
CA ASP A 46 1.85 3.13 10.08
C ASP A 46 1.55 1.76 10.72
N GLU A 47 0.63 0.98 10.14
CA GLU A 47 0.29 -0.38 10.55
C GLU A 47 1.10 -1.42 9.73
N ILE A 48 1.99 -2.17 10.39
CA ILE A 48 2.82 -3.21 9.74
C ILE A 48 1.98 -4.26 9.00
N PRO A 49 0.88 -4.80 9.55
CA PRO A 49 0.06 -5.77 8.83
C PRO A 49 -0.50 -5.23 7.52
N GLU A 50 -0.93 -3.96 7.50
CA GLU A 50 -1.47 -3.34 6.30
C GLU A 50 -0.41 -3.24 5.19
N ALA A 51 0.81 -2.82 5.55
CA ALA A 51 1.94 -2.76 4.62
C ALA A 51 2.33 -4.16 4.12
N TYR A 52 2.41 -5.15 5.01
CA TYR A 52 2.88 -6.49 4.69
C TYR A 52 1.91 -7.28 3.82
N TYR A 53 0.61 -7.32 4.16
CA TYR A 53 -0.36 -8.16 3.45
C TYR A 53 -0.87 -7.57 2.14
N ASN A 54 -0.71 -6.25 1.91
CA ASN A 54 -1.28 -5.56 0.75
C ASN A 54 -0.25 -4.97 -0.23
N SER A 55 1.05 -5.21 -0.03
CA SER A 55 2.09 -4.60 -0.85
C SER A 55 2.96 -5.63 -1.56
N HIS A 56 3.43 -5.28 -2.76
CA HIS A 56 4.47 -6.03 -3.48
C HIS A 56 5.87 -5.77 -2.92
N ARG A 57 6.08 -4.56 -2.38
CA ARG A 57 7.33 -4.07 -1.76
C ARG A 57 6.95 -3.17 -0.58
N VAL A 58 7.70 -3.26 0.51
CA VAL A 58 7.54 -2.40 1.68
C VAL A 58 8.85 -1.64 1.89
N LEU A 59 8.75 -0.33 2.07
CA LEU A 59 9.88 0.55 2.34
C LEU A 59 9.71 1.15 3.74
N VAL A 60 10.76 1.08 4.55
CA VAL A 60 10.74 1.68 5.90
C VAL A 60 11.46 3.01 5.86
N MET A 61 10.75 4.07 6.26
CA MET A 61 11.30 5.40 6.39
C MET A 61 11.57 5.73 7.87
N ARG A 62 12.76 6.25 8.18
CA ARG A 62 13.13 6.73 9.52
C ARG A 62 13.94 8.01 9.40
N ARG A 63 13.48 9.08 10.06
CA ARG A 63 14.13 10.41 10.05
C ARG A 63 14.38 10.96 8.63
N GLY A 64 13.44 10.73 7.71
CA GLY A 64 13.52 11.22 6.33
C GLY A 64 14.37 10.36 5.40
N GLU A 65 14.90 9.24 5.87
CA GLU A 65 15.71 8.31 5.07
C GLU A 65 15.02 6.95 4.93
N LEU A 66 15.17 6.30 3.78
CA LEU A 66 14.79 4.91 3.58
C LEU A 66 15.86 4.01 4.19
N VAL A 67 15.52 3.28 5.23
CA VAL A 67 16.46 2.47 6.01
C VAL A 67 16.37 0.99 5.73
N ALA A 68 15.28 0.52 5.14
CA ALA A 68 15.07 -0.87 4.76
C ALA A 68 14.08 -1.02 3.62
N GLU A 69 14.20 -2.13 2.90
CA GLU A 69 13.26 -2.60 1.89
C GLU A 69 12.97 -4.08 2.12
N PHE A 70 11.69 -4.43 2.10
CA PHE A 70 11.22 -5.80 2.27
C PHE A 70 10.37 -6.23 1.07
N ASN A 71 10.47 -7.51 0.73
CA ASN A 71 9.58 -8.15 -0.22
C ASN A 71 8.65 -9.09 0.56
N PRO A 72 7.37 -8.73 0.75
CA PRO A 72 6.42 -9.55 1.52
C PRO A 72 6.19 -10.95 0.96
N HIS A 73 6.51 -11.20 -0.31
CA HIS A 73 6.42 -12.53 -0.92
C HIS A 73 7.63 -13.42 -0.60
N ARG A 74 8.70 -12.89 0.01
CA ARG A 74 9.94 -13.63 0.31
C ARG A 74 10.44 -13.46 1.75
N SER A 75 9.84 -12.56 2.51
CA SER A 75 10.25 -12.20 3.88
C SER A 75 9.10 -12.51 4.81
N SER A 76 9.37 -12.95 6.04
CA SER A 76 8.32 -13.17 7.03
C SER A 76 8.01 -11.87 7.78
N GLU A 77 6.81 -11.74 8.36
CA GLU A 77 6.43 -10.56 9.17
C GLU A 77 7.41 -10.31 10.33
N GLN A 78 8.04 -11.37 10.86
CA GLN A 78 8.99 -11.32 11.97
C GLN A 78 10.34 -10.70 11.61
N ASP A 79 10.69 -10.66 10.31
CA ASP A 79 11.94 -10.05 9.82
C ASP A 79 11.84 -8.50 9.75
N ASN A 80 10.65 -7.95 9.94
CA ASN A 80 10.36 -6.50 9.86
C ASN A 80 10.49 -5.77 11.22
N CYS A 81 10.90 -6.45 12.29
CA CYS A 81 10.94 -5.95 13.67
C CYS A 81 12.35 -5.59 14.13
#